data_AF-A0AB38X199-F1
#
_entry.id   AF-A0AB38X199-F1
#
_cell.length_a   1.000
_cell.length_b   1.000
_cell.length_c   1.000
_cell.angle_alpha   90.00
_cell.angle_beta   90.00
_cell.angle_gamma   90.00
#
_symmetry.space_group_name_H-M   'P 1'
#
loop_
_entity.id
_entity.type
_entity.pdbx_description
1 polymer ?
#
loop_
_entity_poly.entity_id
_entity_poly.type
_entity_poly.pdbx_seq_one_letter_code
_entity_poly.pdbx_strand_id
1 'polypeptide(L)'
;MFPKWFDKWNRDNPTNIFGPAVAIGTVGGAVFVAALLVTWGQPYATESMQTGPRGTGMSVPEFKVDLAKPDPSIESFLASTSAPVVPQGGEQTAGEARENVPPGLENLTVENYDRLLTAMRVWTGIPDLFESPDNYQTSVGHVMIGMTQNLNEEWSGHVNANKEVGVTCYTCHRGQPVPSDIWYKISPVNEAVEGWSANQNRVTVQSQYTSLPSDALEKYLLDGESIKVHDLESRVAGVPGTDDYPGIQQAERTYSLMNYVSNSLGVNCVFCHNSRAFYDGAQVTPQWGTEILGIEMVLELNNTYLVPLEGLLPENRLGPVYADAPKAACKTCHKGYQQPLQGTNVIGDWPELATTSGEPDYSN
;
A
#
# COMPACT_ATOMS: atom_id res chain seq x y z
N MET A 1 -10.39 -41.35 67.50
CA MET A 1 -11.06 -40.26 68.25
C MET A 1 -9.96 -39.50 68.98
N PHE A 2 -9.75 -38.23 68.69
CA PHE A 2 -8.62 -37.49 69.27
C PHE A 2 -8.82 -37.23 70.77
N PRO A 3 -7.73 -37.08 71.56
CA PRO A 3 -7.84 -36.80 72.99
C PRO A 3 -8.55 -35.47 73.28
N LYS A 4 -9.35 -35.40 74.34
CA LYS A 4 -10.15 -34.19 74.72
C LYS A 4 -9.33 -32.90 74.86
N TRP A 5 -8.04 -33.01 75.18
CA TRP A 5 -7.14 -31.86 75.27
C TRP A 5 -6.79 -31.27 73.90
N PHE A 6 -6.73 -32.09 72.84
CA PHE A 6 -6.42 -31.67 71.47
C PHE A 6 -7.59 -30.87 70.88
N ASP A 7 -8.82 -31.36 71.07
CA ASP A 7 -10.03 -30.65 70.63
C ASP A 7 -10.23 -29.33 71.41
N LYS A 8 -9.90 -29.31 72.70
CA LYS A 8 -9.92 -28.09 73.51
C LYS A 8 -8.86 -27.10 73.05
N TRP A 9 -7.62 -27.56 72.82
CA TRP A 9 -6.51 -26.70 72.40
C TRP A 9 -6.75 -26.07 71.02
N ASN A 10 -7.25 -26.83 70.03
CA ASN A 10 -7.60 -26.30 68.71
C ASN A 10 -8.77 -25.31 68.75
N ARG A 11 -9.76 -25.54 69.62
CA ARG A 11 -10.87 -24.60 69.82
C ARG A 11 -10.42 -23.31 70.49
N ASP A 12 -9.51 -23.41 71.45
CA ASP A 12 -9.03 -22.28 72.24
C ASP A 12 -7.87 -21.52 71.53
N ASN A 13 -7.26 -22.12 70.48
CA ASN A 13 -6.19 -21.52 69.66
C ASN A 13 -6.48 -21.68 68.16
N PRO A 14 -7.52 -21.04 67.60
CA PRO A 14 -7.81 -21.13 66.18
C PRO A 14 -6.67 -20.47 65.39
N THR A 15 -5.87 -21.27 64.69
CA THR A 15 -4.81 -20.76 63.82
C THR A 15 -5.46 -20.04 62.64
N ASN A 16 -5.37 -18.70 62.62
CA ASN A 16 -5.95 -17.90 61.56
C ASN A 16 -5.14 -18.09 60.26
N ILE A 17 -5.50 -19.08 59.46
CA ILE A 17 -4.90 -19.33 58.14
C ILE A 17 -5.43 -18.37 57.07
N PHE A 18 -6.62 -17.79 57.28
CA PHE A 18 -7.26 -16.88 56.33
C PHE A 18 -6.56 -15.53 56.27
N GLY A 19 -6.08 -14.99 57.41
CA GLY A 19 -5.32 -13.73 57.44
C GLY A 19 -4.05 -13.78 56.58
N PRO A 20 -3.13 -14.75 56.82
CA PRO A 20 -1.96 -14.98 55.98
C PRO A 20 -2.32 -15.30 54.53
N ALA A 21 -3.36 -16.11 54.27
CA ALA A 21 -3.77 -16.43 52.91
C ALA A 21 -4.29 -15.20 52.15
N VAL A 22 -5.07 -14.32 52.80
CA VAL A 22 -5.52 -13.04 52.24
C VAL A 22 -4.32 -12.14 51.97
N ALA A 23 -3.39 -12.02 52.91
CA ALA A 23 -2.18 -11.20 52.73
C ALA A 23 -1.32 -11.70 51.55
N ILE A 24 -1.06 -13.01 51.47
CA ILE A 24 -0.29 -13.62 50.36
C ILE A 24 -1.06 -13.46 49.04
N GLY A 25 -2.38 -13.67 49.03
CA GLY A 25 -3.21 -13.48 47.85
C GLY A 25 -3.21 -12.03 47.34
N THR A 26 -3.28 -11.05 48.25
CA THR A 26 -3.19 -9.62 47.91
C THR A 26 -1.82 -9.26 47.36
N VAL A 27 -0.74 -9.70 48.00
CA VAL A 27 0.63 -9.45 47.51
C VAL A 27 0.86 -10.14 46.16
N GLY A 28 0.47 -11.40 46.02
CA GLY A 28 0.57 -12.14 44.76
C GLY A 28 -0.23 -11.49 43.63
N GLY A 29 -1.47 -11.06 43.91
CA GLY A 29 -2.29 -10.32 42.96
C GLY A 29 -1.68 -8.99 42.55
N ALA A 30 -1.13 -8.22 43.51
CA ALA A 30 -0.45 -6.96 43.22
C ALA A 30 0.80 -7.16 42.35
N VAL A 31 1.61 -8.19 42.65
CA VAL A 31 2.79 -8.54 41.85
C VAL A 31 2.37 -8.97 40.44
N PHE A 32 1.31 -9.76 40.29
CA PHE A 32 0.80 -10.17 38.99
C PHE A 32 0.32 -8.97 38.16
N VAL A 33 -0.45 -8.05 38.75
CA VAL A 33 -0.90 -6.83 38.07
C VAL A 33 0.28 -5.94 37.69
N ALA A 34 1.25 -5.75 38.59
CA ALA A 34 2.46 -4.98 38.30
C ALA A 34 3.29 -5.61 37.18
N ALA A 35 3.44 -6.94 37.19
CA ALA A 35 4.11 -7.66 36.12
C ALA A 35 3.38 -7.46 34.78
N LEU A 36 2.05 -7.58 34.73
CA LEU A 36 1.26 -7.32 33.52
C LEU A 36 1.44 -5.90 32.99
N LEU A 37 1.39 -4.88 33.86
CA LEU A 37 1.58 -3.48 33.47
C LEU A 37 2.97 -3.24 32.88
N VAL A 38 4.01 -3.88 33.43
CA VAL A 38 5.38 -3.77 32.91
C VAL A 38 5.54 -4.54 31.60
N THR A 39 5.01 -5.77 31.51
CA THR A 39 5.18 -6.62 30.33
C THR A 39 4.34 -6.19 29.14
N TRP A 40 3.14 -5.64 29.36
CA TRP A 40 2.29 -5.10 28.31
C TRP A 40 2.59 -3.63 27.98
N GLY A 41 3.30 -2.93 28.88
CA GLY A 41 3.61 -1.52 28.72
C GLY A 41 2.35 -0.67 28.57
N GLN A 42 2.44 0.38 27.73
CA GLN A 42 1.31 1.24 27.37
C GLN A 42 0.98 1.03 25.88
N PRO A 43 0.17 0.02 25.51
CA PRO A 43 -0.11 -0.31 24.11
C PRO A 43 -0.88 0.80 23.39
N TYR A 44 -1.56 1.66 24.15
CA TYR A 44 -2.30 2.82 23.64
C TYR A 44 -1.47 4.10 23.57
N ALA A 45 -0.17 4.04 23.88
CA ALA A 45 0.70 5.19 23.69
C ALA A 45 0.79 5.52 22.20
N THR A 46 0.43 6.75 21.85
CA THR A 46 0.56 7.25 20.49
C THR A 46 1.77 8.17 20.35
N GLU A 47 2.29 8.24 19.14
CA GLU A 47 3.13 9.32 18.66
C GLU A 47 2.35 10.06 17.55
N SER A 48 2.53 11.37 17.45
CA SER A 48 1.70 12.18 16.58
C SER A 48 2.55 13.06 15.69
N MET A 49 2.42 12.87 14.38
CA MET A 49 2.97 13.77 13.39
C MET A 49 2.09 15.01 13.31
N GLN A 50 2.67 16.20 13.51
CA GLN A 50 1.95 17.46 13.32
C GLN A 50 2.04 17.87 11.83
N THR A 51 0.90 17.97 11.16
CA THR A 51 0.83 18.21 9.70
C THR A 51 0.35 19.62 9.32
N GLY A 52 0.05 20.46 10.31
CA GLY A 52 -0.35 21.86 10.08
C GLY A 52 -0.08 22.79 11.27
N PRO A 53 -0.48 24.07 11.18
CA PRO A 53 -0.26 25.06 12.23
C PRO A 53 -0.85 24.64 13.59
N ARG A 54 -0.24 25.10 14.70
CA ARG A 54 -0.74 24.77 16.04
C ARG A 54 -2.18 25.23 16.22
N GLY A 55 -3.01 24.36 16.79
CA GLY A 55 -4.43 24.64 17.07
C GLY A 55 -5.41 24.34 15.93
N THR A 56 -4.95 23.88 14.76
CA THR A 56 -5.84 23.49 13.65
C THR A 56 -6.36 22.06 13.75
N GLY A 57 -5.82 21.25 14.67
CA GLY A 57 -6.13 19.83 14.78
C GLY A 57 -5.50 18.95 13.69
N MET A 58 -4.67 19.52 12.82
CA MET A 58 -3.96 18.78 11.78
C MET A 58 -2.82 17.94 12.38
N SER A 59 -3.13 16.67 12.67
CA SER A 59 -2.18 15.70 13.18
C SER A 59 -2.55 14.27 12.78
N VAL A 60 -1.54 13.45 12.53
CA VAL A 60 -1.66 12.01 12.27
C VAL A 60 -1.12 11.25 13.49
N PRO A 61 -1.99 10.75 14.38
CA PRO A 61 -1.57 9.91 15.50
C PRO A 61 -1.43 8.44 15.08
N GLU A 62 -0.34 7.81 15.51
CA GLU A 62 -0.07 6.39 15.30
C GLU A 62 0.34 5.74 16.62
N PHE A 63 0.07 4.44 16.80
CA PHE A 63 0.52 3.73 17.99
C PHE A 63 2.03 3.50 17.94
N LYS A 64 2.71 3.75 19.06
CA LYS A 64 4.16 3.54 19.16
C LYS A 64 4.56 2.09 18.89
N VAL A 65 3.69 1.14 19.21
CA VAL A 65 3.93 -0.28 18.97
C VAL A 65 3.96 -0.62 17.48
N ASP A 66 3.18 0.08 16.67
CA ASP A 66 3.14 -0.12 15.21
C ASP A 66 4.36 0.51 14.56
N LEU A 67 4.74 1.72 14.99
CA LEU A 67 5.97 2.41 14.55
C LEU A 67 7.26 1.64 14.86
N ALA A 68 7.28 0.90 15.97
CA ALA A 68 8.46 0.15 16.41
C ALA A 68 8.70 -1.12 15.58
N LYS A 69 7.73 -1.58 14.80
CA LYS A 69 7.83 -2.81 14.01
C LYS A 69 8.07 -2.46 12.53
N PRO A 70 9.27 -2.71 11.98
CA PRO A 70 9.53 -2.45 10.57
C PRO A 70 8.68 -3.38 9.68
N ASP A 71 8.45 -2.95 8.44
CA ASP A 71 7.85 -3.81 7.41
C ASP A 71 8.75 -5.04 7.20
N PRO A 72 8.30 -6.27 7.51
CA PRO A 72 9.13 -7.46 7.40
C PRO A 72 9.54 -7.76 5.95
N SER A 73 8.83 -7.22 4.96
CA SER A 73 9.19 -7.41 3.56
C SER A 73 10.44 -6.64 3.15
N ILE A 74 10.89 -5.64 3.93
CA ILE A 74 12.18 -4.95 3.72
C ILE A 74 13.34 -5.94 3.85
N GLU A 75 13.35 -6.78 4.89
CA GLU A 75 14.38 -7.80 5.08
C GLU A 75 14.43 -8.77 3.89
N SER A 76 13.27 -9.18 3.39
CA SER A 76 13.15 -10.06 2.22
C SER A 76 13.62 -9.40 0.92
N PHE A 77 13.37 -8.09 0.73
CA PHE A 77 13.93 -7.33 -0.39
C PHE A 77 15.46 -7.31 -0.31
N LEU A 78 16.01 -6.89 0.83
CA LEU A 78 17.46 -6.77 1.04
C LEU A 78 18.19 -8.11 0.88
N ALA A 79 17.56 -9.23 1.22
CA ALA A 79 18.11 -10.58 1.01
C ALA A 79 18.31 -10.93 -0.47
N SER A 80 17.58 -10.27 -1.38
CA SER A 80 17.70 -10.41 -2.84
C SER A 80 18.50 -9.29 -3.50
N THR A 81 18.98 -8.32 -2.72
CA THR A 81 19.72 -7.16 -3.21
C THR A 81 21.20 -7.49 -3.41
N SER A 82 21.76 -7.00 -4.50
CA SER A 82 23.19 -7.13 -4.82
C SER A 82 23.67 -5.89 -5.54
N ALA A 83 24.86 -5.42 -5.17
CA ALA A 83 25.47 -4.25 -5.78
C ALA A 83 25.66 -4.43 -7.30
N PRO A 84 25.40 -3.40 -8.10
CA PRO A 84 25.56 -3.51 -9.54
C PRO A 84 27.05 -3.45 -9.93
N VAL A 85 27.38 -4.02 -11.09
CA VAL A 85 28.77 -4.12 -11.56
C VAL A 85 29.03 -3.07 -12.62
N VAL A 86 29.99 -2.19 -12.39
CA VAL A 86 30.36 -1.13 -13.34
C VAL A 86 30.94 -1.76 -14.63
N PRO A 87 30.27 -1.60 -15.79
CA PRO A 87 30.80 -2.09 -17.07
C PRO A 87 32.16 -1.45 -17.39
N GLN A 88 33.14 -2.24 -17.80
CA GLN A 88 34.48 -1.82 -18.20
C GLN A 88 34.60 -1.57 -19.71
N GLY A 89 33.62 -2.03 -20.49
CA GLY A 89 33.58 -1.93 -21.94
C GLY A 89 34.17 -3.16 -22.62
N GLY A 90 33.50 -3.62 -23.68
CA GLY A 90 33.91 -4.79 -24.47
C GLY A 90 33.43 -6.14 -23.91
N GLU A 91 32.65 -6.13 -22.83
CA GLU A 91 31.91 -7.31 -22.38
C GLU A 91 30.87 -7.75 -23.42
N GLN A 92 30.57 -9.04 -23.44
CA GLN A 92 29.46 -9.56 -24.21
C GLN A 92 28.14 -9.05 -23.62
N THR A 93 27.22 -8.65 -24.49
CA THR A 93 25.91 -8.15 -24.09
C THR A 93 24.95 -9.31 -23.81
N ALA A 94 23.94 -9.08 -22.98
CA ALA A 94 22.92 -10.06 -22.66
C ALA A 94 22.20 -10.54 -23.93
N GLY A 95 21.86 -9.63 -24.84
CA GLY A 95 21.21 -9.96 -26.12
C GLY A 95 22.04 -10.87 -27.03
N GLU A 96 23.37 -10.90 -26.87
CA GLU A 96 24.26 -11.81 -27.62
C GLU A 96 24.43 -13.18 -26.94
N ALA A 97 24.27 -13.26 -25.62
CA ALA A 97 24.65 -14.41 -24.80
C ALA A 97 23.49 -15.17 -24.14
N ARG A 98 22.28 -14.60 -24.12
CA ARG A 98 21.11 -15.13 -23.42
C ARG A 98 19.93 -15.22 -24.38
N GLU A 99 19.08 -16.21 -24.15
CA GLU A 99 17.82 -16.36 -24.87
C GLU A 99 16.71 -15.58 -24.17
N ASN A 100 15.72 -15.10 -24.94
CA ASN A 100 14.54 -14.39 -24.43
C ASN A 100 14.85 -13.18 -23.53
N VAL A 101 15.92 -12.44 -23.82
CA VAL A 101 16.24 -11.20 -23.11
C VAL A 101 15.10 -10.20 -23.34
N PRO A 102 14.52 -9.60 -22.28
CA PRO A 102 13.47 -8.62 -22.41
C PRO A 102 13.93 -7.39 -23.21
N PRO A 103 13.01 -6.77 -23.96
CA PRO A 103 13.26 -5.50 -24.63
C PRO A 103 13.74 -4.42 -23.65
N GLY A 104 14.78 -3.69 -24.03
CA GLY A 104 15.43 -2.66 -23.22
C GLY A 104 16.58 -3.18 -22.34
N LEU A 105 16.73 -4.50 -22.20
CA LEU A 105 17.79 -5.11 -21.38
C LEU A 105 18.88 -5.79 -22.22
N GLU A 106 18.79 -5.75 -23.54
CA GLU A 106 19.69 -6.48 -24.46
C GLU A 106 21.13 -5.99 -24.35
N ASN A 107 21.33 -4.69 -24.11
CA ASN A 107 22.65 -4.06 -24.07
C ASN A 107 23.35 -4.18 -22.69
N LEU A 108 22.68 -4.76 -21.69
CA LEU A 108 23.32 -4.99 -20.40
C LEU A 108 24.49 -5.98 -20.54
N THR A 109 25.49 -5.86 -19.68
CA THR A 109 26.48 -6.93 -19.54
C THR A 109 25.78 -8.20 -19.06
N VAL A 110 26.30 -9.37 -19.46
CA VAL A 110 25.75 -10.66 -19.01
C VAL A 110 25.64 -10.74 -17.48
N GLU A 111 26.65 -10.23 -16.76
CA GLU A 111 26.67 -10.24 -15.29
C GLU A 111 25.55 -9.39 -14.70
N ASN A 112 25.33 -8.17 -15.20
CA ASN A 112 24.26 -7.31 -14.69
C ASN A 112 22.87 -7.83 -15.05
N TYR A 113 22.71 -8.40 -16.25
CA TYR A 113 21.46 -9.04 -16.65
C TYR A 113 21.12 -10.24 -15.76
N ASP A 114 22.07 -11.17 -15.54
CA ASP A 114 21.84 -12.35 -14.71
C ASP A 114 21.54 -11.98 -13.24
N ARG A 115 22.21 -10.94 -12.73
CA ARG A 115 21.95 -10.35 -11.41
C ARG A 115 20.50 -9.85 -11.30
N LEU A 116 20.08 -9.02 -12.24
CA LEU A 116 18.72 -8.47 -12.29
C LEU A 116 17.66 -9.57 -12.47
N LEU A 117 17.88 -10.52 -13.38
CA LEU A 117 16.97 -11.64 -13.60
C LEU A 117 16.78 -12.48 -12.34
N THR A 118 17.86 -12.77 -11.62
CA THR A 118 17.80 -13.51 -10.36
C THR A 118 16.95 -12.78 -9.33
N ALA A 119 17.13 -11.46 -9.19
CA ALA A 119 16.33 -10.66 -8.28
C ALA A 119 14.86 -10.58 -8.71
N MET A 120 14.57 -10.36 -9.99
CA MET A 120 13.19 -10.34 -10.52
C MET A 120 12.45 -11.65 -10.28
N ARG A 121 13.11 -12.80 -10.40
CA ARG A 121 12.52 -14.12 -10.09
C ARG A 121 12.13 -14.23 -8.62
N VAL A 122 12.97 -13.76 -7.71
CA VAL A 122 12.65 -13.70 -6.26
C VAL A 122 11.51 -12.71 -6.02
N TRP A 123 11.57 -11.53 -6.63
CA TRP A 123 10.61 -10.47 -6.35
C TRP A 123 9.20 -10.78 -6.82
N THR A 124 9.10 -11.43 -7.98
CA THR A 124 7.84 -11.88 -8.56
C THR A 124 7.41 -13.24 -8.05
N GLY A 125 8.29 -14.01 -7.42
CA GLY A 125 8.01 -15.40 -7.04
C GLY A 125 7.80 -16.32 -8.24
N ILE A 126 8.35 -15.98 -9.42
CA ILE A 126 8.27 -16.74 -10.67
C ILE A 126 9.67 -17.29 -10.98
N PRO A 127 9.99 -18.55 -10.61
CA PRO A 127 11.35 -19.08 -10.73
C PRO A 127 11.85 -19.19 -12.18
N ASP A 128 10.95 -19.43 -13.12
CA ASP A 128 11.19 -19.65 -14.54
C ASP A 128 10.91 -18.41 -15.41
N LEU A 129 10.94 -17.21 -14.80
CA LEU A 129 10.74 -15.96 -15.52
C LEU A 129 11.73 -15.85 -16.69
N PHE A 130 11.19 -15.60 -17.88
CA PHE A 130 11.89 -15.51 -19.18
C PHE A 130 12.54 -16.80 -19.69
N GLU A 131 12.27 -17.98 -19.10
CA GLU A 131 12.83 -19.23 -19.63
C GLU A 131 12.16 -19.71 -20.91
N SER A 132 10.87 -19.38 -21.11
CA SER A 132 10.12 -19.78 -22.29
C SER A 132 9.39 -18.58 -22.91
N PRO A 133 9.53 -18.33 -24.22
CA PRO A 133 8.79 -17.27 -24.91
C PRO A 133 7.29 -17.57 -25.04
N ASP A 134 6.91 -18.85 -24.93
CA ASP A 134 5.50 -19.29 -24.98
C ASP A 134 4.77 -19.14 -23.64
N ASN A 135 5.50 -18.87 -22.55
CA ASN A 135 4.90 -18.60 -21.25
C ASN A 135 4.33 -17.17 -21.24
N TYR A 136 3.02 -17.03 -20.95
CA TYR A 136 2.36 -15.73 -20.85
C TYR A 136 3.06 -14.77 -19.86
N GLN A 137 3.68 -15.32 -18.81
CA GLN A 137 4.42 -14.54 -17.81
C GLN A 137 5.65 -13.86 -18.42
N THR A 138 6.26 -14.44 -19.45
CA THR A 138 7.35 -13.81 -20.22
C THR A 138 6.82 -12.59 -20.96
N SER A 139 5.70 -12.72 -21.69
CA SER A 139 5.09 -11.59 -22.41
C SER A 139 4.66 -10.47 -21.46
N VAL A 140 4.04 -10.83 -20.33
CA VAL A 140 3.67 -9.85 -19.28
C VAL A 140 4.93 -9.22 -18.67
N GLY A 141 5.96 -10.00 -18.41
CA GLY A 141 7.22 -9.52 -17.82
C GLY A 141 7.91 -8.45 -18.69
N HIS A 142 7.87 -8.58 -20.01
CA HIS A 142 8.38 -7.55 -20.92
C HIS A 142 7.65 -6.21 -20.74
N VAL A 143 6.32 -6.24 -20.60
CA VAL A 143 5.51 -5.04 -20.35
C VAL A 143 5.81 -4.44 -18.98
N MET A 144 5.96 -5.29 -17.95
CA MET A 144 6.23 -4.83 -16.58
C MET A 144 7.60 -4.16 -16.42
N ILE A 145 8.61 -4.58 -17.20
CA ILE A 145 9.93 -3.92 -17.17
C ILE A 145 9.81 -2.49 -17.70
N GLY A 146 9.19 -2.30 -18.87
CA GLY A 146 8.95 -0.97 -19.43
C GLY A 146 8.10 -0.09 -18.50
N MET A 147 7.06 -0.66 -17.89
CA MET A 147 6.26 0.03 -16.86
C MET A 147 7.12 0.49 -15.68
N THR A 148 7.99 -0.38 -15.17
CA THR A 148 8.83 -0.09 -14.00
C THR A 148 9.83 1.03 -14.31
N GLN A 149 10.49 0.97 -15.47
CA GLN A 149 11.41 2.02 -15.94
C GLN A 149 10.69 3.36 -16.09
N ASN A 150 9.52 3.37 -16.72
CA ASN A 150 8.71 4.58 -16.91
C ASN A 150 8.26 5.20 -15.56
N LEU A 151 7.87 4.37 -14.59
CA LEU A 151 7.52 4.86 -13.25
C LEU A 151 8.71 5.53 -12.55
N ASN A 152 9.93 5.00 -12.73
CA ASN A 152 11.11 5.53 -12.07
C ASN A 152 11.62 6.84 -12.70
N GLU A 153 11.49 6.97 -14.01
CA GLU A 153 11.96 8.14 -14.77
C GLU A 153 10.90 9.24 -14.86
N GLU A 154 9.80 8.96 -15.57
CA GLU A 154 8.78 9.96 -15.92
C GLU A 154 7.91 10.35 -14.72
N TRP A 155 7.73 9.43 -13.76
CA TRP A 155 6.98 9.66 -12.53
C TRP A 155 7.87 9.92 -11.31
N SER A 156 9.13 10.33 -11.52
CA SER A 156 10.06 10.71 -10.45
C SER A 156 9.51 11.78 -9.50
N GLY A 157 8.67 12.70 -9.98
CA GLY A 157 7.96 13.68 -9.16
C GLY A 157 7.00 13.08 -8.13
N HIS A 158 6.58 11.83 -8.30
CA HIS A 158 5.83 11.05 -7.32
C HIS A 158 6.74 10.06 -6.57
N VAL A 159 7.37 9.12 -7.29
CA VAL A 159 8.09 8.00 -6.65
C VAL A 159 9.37 8.42 -5.94
N ASN A 160 9.95 9.57 -6.31
CA ASN A 160 11.16 10.15 -5.71
C ASN A 160 10.92 11.53 -5.06
N ALA A 161 9.65 11.89 -4.76
CA ALA A 161 9.25 13.24 -4.35
C ALA A 161 10.03 13.82 -3.15
N ASN A 162 10.46 12.98 -2.20
CA ASN A 162 11.17 13.41 -0.99
C ASN A 162 12.65 13.00 -0.98
N LYS A 163 12.98 11.87 -1.61
CA LYS A 163 14.30 11.25 -1.67
C LYS A 163 14.26 10.18 -2.76
N GLU A 164 15.43 9.74 -3.21
CA GLU A 164 15.53 8.60 -4.13
C GLU A 164 15.02 7.32 -3.44
N VAL A 165 14.00 6.72 -4.04
CA VAL A 165 13.34 5.50 -3.58
C VAL A 165 13.07 4.58 -4.76
N GLY A 166 12.35 5.10 -5.76
CA GLY A 166 11.89 4.37 -6.93
C GLY A 166 10.95 3.19 -6.63
N VAL A 167 10.74 2.36 -7.62
CA VAL A 167 9.95 1.14 -7.57
C VAL A 167 10.68 -0.01 -8.27
N THR A 168 10.47 -1.22 -7.79
CA THR A 168 10.89 -2.46 -8.45
C THR A 168 9.70 -3.40 -8.55
N CYS A 169 9.87 -4.57 -9.17
CA CYS A 169 8.84 -5.60 -9.20
C CYS A 169 8.35 -5.95 -7.78
N TYR A 170 9.25 -5.91 -6.80
CA TYR A 170 8.97 -6.27 -5.42
C TYR A 170 7.99 -5.32 -4.74
N THR A 171 7.98 -4.04 -5.13
CA THR A 171 7.08 -3.02 -4.57
C THR A 171 5.62 -3.49 -4.56
N CYS A 172 5.20 -4.13 -5.65
CA CYS A 172 3.86 -4.73 -5.81
C CYS A 172 3.83 -6.22 -5.46
N HIS A 173 4.73 -7.02 -6.03
CA HIS A 173 4.63 -8.48 -6.01
C HIS A 173 4.93 -9.10 -4.65
N ARG A 174 5.85 -8.50 -3.86
CA ARG A 174 6.24 -9.01 -2.53
C ARG A 174 6.55 -10.52 -2.52
N GLY A 175 7.20 -11.01 -3.58
CA GLY A 175 7.58 -12.43 -3.74
C GLY A 175 6.45 -13.35 -4.19
N GLN A 176 5.34 -12.81 -4.72
CA GLN A 176 4.18 -13.58 -5.19
C GLN A 176 3.87 -13.32 -6.67
N PRO A 177 3.56 -14.37 -7.47
CA PRO A 177 3.26 -14.21 -8.90
C PRO A 177 2.08 -13.31 -9.21
N VAL A 178 1.15 -13.20 -8.26
CA VAL A 178 0.02 -12.26 -8.32
C VAL A 178 0.15 -11.29 -7.15
N PRO A 179 0.32 -9.98 -7.40
CA PRO A 179 0.35 -8.99 -6.34
C PRO A 179 -0.95 -9.01 -5.51
N SER A 180 -0.82 -8.77 -4.20
CA SER A 180 -1.98 -8.50 -3.35
C SER A 180 -2.52 -7.08 -3.58
N ASP A 181 -3.74 -6.80 -3.10
CA ASP A 181 -4.39 -5.49 -3.17
C ASP A 181 -4.46 -4.90 -4.60
N ILE A 182 -4.60 -5.79 -5.58
CA ILE A 182 -5.09 -5.46 -6.92
C ILE A 182 -6.62 -5.34 -6.88
N TRP A 183 -7.21 -4.73 -7.90
CA TRP A 183 -8.66 -4.59 -8.00
C TRP A 183 -9.21 -4.94 -9.38
N TYR A 184 -10.47 -5.37 -9.37
CA TYR A 184 -11.28 -5.67 -10.55
C TYR A 184 -12.55 -4.85 -10.53
N LYS A 185 -13.20 -4.70 -11.68
CA LYS A 185 -14.51 -4.08 -11.79
C LYS A 185 -15.54 -4.89 -10.99
N ILE A 186 -16.35 -4.18 -10.21
CA ILE A 186 -17.43 -4.77 -9.40
C ILE A 186 -18.76 -4.00 -9.54
N SER A 187 -18.74 -2.88 -10.26
CA SER A 187 -19.91 -2.01 -10.45
C SER A 187 -20.70 -2.42 -11.68
N PRO A 188 -22.05 -2.38 -11.64
CA PRO A 188 -22.88 -1.97 -10.51
C PRO A 188 -23.01 -3.04 -9.42
N VAL A 189 -23.02 -2.61 -8.16
CA VAL A 189 -23.19 -3.50 -6.98
C VAL A 189 -24.64 -3.61 -6.51
N ASN A 190 -25.55 -2.86 -7.13
CA ASN A 190 -26.98 -2.85 -6.84
C ASN A 190 -27.78 -2.87 -8.13
N GLU A 191 -28.93 -3.54 -8.10
CA GLU A 191 -29.97 -3.40 -9.11
C GLU A 191 -30.85 -2.17 -8.79
N ALA A 192 -31.26 -1.42 -9.81
CA ALA A 192 -32.21 -0.31 -9.69
C ALA A 192 -33.26 -0.40 -10.80
N VAL A 193 -34.53 -0.16 -10.44
CA VAL A 193 -35.65 -0.16 -11.40
C VAL A 193 -35.68 1.13 -12.21
N GLU A 194 -35.34 2.27 -11.60
CA GLU A 194 -35.21 3.57 -12.24
C GLU A 194 -34.23 4.45 -11.43
N GLY A 195 -33.57 5.39 -12.11
CA GLY A 195 -32.62 6.32 -11.48
C GLY A 195 -31.25 5.71 -11.18
N TRP A 196 -30.37 6.53 -10.61
CA TRP A 196 -29.01 6.12 -10.29
C TRP A 196 -28.94 5.50 -8.89
N SER A 197 -28.47 4.25 -8.81
CA SER A 197 -28.31 3.50 -7.56
C SER A 197 -27.21 4.02 -6.64
N ALA A 198 -26.46 5.05 -7.08
CA ALA A 198 -25.24 5.55 -6.47
C ALA A 198 -24.12 4.51 -6.25
N ASN A 199 -24.31 3.25 -6.70
CA ASN A 199 -23.38 2.14 -6.53
C ASN A 199 -22.86 1.99 -5.07
N GLN A 200 -23.69 2.30 -4.08
CA GLN A 200 -23.32 2.41 -2.67
C GLN A 200 -24.20 1.56 -1.74
N ASN A 201 -24.09 1.72 -0.41
CA ASN A 201 -24.83 0.92 0.59
C ASN A 201 -24.55 -0.60 0.51
N ARG A 202 -23.34 -0.96 0.09
CA ARG A 202 -22.83 -2.33 0.05
C ARG A 202 -21.44 -2.35 0.67
N VAL A 203 -21.21 -3.30 1.56
CA VAL A 203 -19.87 -3.52 2.14
C VAL A 203 -19.00 -4.14 1.05
N THR A 204 -18.02 -3.38 0.58
CA THR A 204 -17.04 -3.84 -0.42
C THR A 204 -15.64 -3.49 0.03
N VAL A 205 -14.65 -4.20 -0.50
CA VAL A 205 -13.24 -3.87 -0.23
C VAL A 205 -12.91 -2.51 -0.85
N GLN A 206 -13.44 -2.21 -2.05
CA GLN A 206 -13.22 -0.96 -2.78
C GLN A 206 -13.73 0.27 -2.02
N SER A 207 -14.87 0.16 -1.33
CA SER A 207 -15.41 1.23 -0.45
C SER A 207 -14.76 1.28 0.94
N GLN A 208 -13.69 0.50 1.17
CA GLN A 208 -13.04 0.35 2.48
C GLN A 208 -14.03 -0.03 3.60
N TYR A 209 -14.95 -0.96 3.28
CA TYR A 209 -15.98 -1.46 4.19
C TYR A 209 -16.97 -0.40 4.72
N THR A 210 -17.07 0.74 4.04
CA THR A 210 -18.09 1.76 4.32
C THR A 210 -19.35 1.53 3.50
N SER A 211 -20.37 2.38 3.67
CA SER A 211 -21.56 2.42 2.82
C SER A 211 -21.40 3.34 1.61
N LEU A 212 -20.21 3.88 1.34
CA LEU A 212 -19.93 4.79 0.23
C LEU A 212 -19.92 4.08 -1.14
N PRO A 213 -19.91 4.81 -2.26
CA PRO A 213 -19.88 4.22 -3.61
C PRO A 213 -18.69 3.27 -3.82
N SER A 214 -18.97 2.10 -4.40
CA SER A 214 -18.01 1.02 -4.65
C SER A 214 -17.29 1.13 -6.00
N ASP A 215 -17.64 2.13 -6.80
CA ASP A 215 -17.12 2.36 -8.16
C ASP A 215 -16.06 3.47 -8.23
N ALA A 216 -15.61 4.01 -7.09
CA ALA A 216 -14.69 5.15 -7.06
C ALA A 216 -13.34 4.89 -7.74
N LEU A 217 -12.76 3.69 -7.59
CA LEU A 217 -11.51 3.34 -8.28
C LEU A 217 -11.70 3.24 -9.80
N GLU A 218 -12.83 2.70 -10.24
CA GLU A 218 -13.17 2.65 -11.68
C GLU A 218 -13.33 4.05 -12.24
N LYS A 219 -14.11 4.89 -11.56
CA LYS A 219 -14.43 6.24 -12.05
C LYS A 219 -13.23 7.17 -12.07
N TYR A 220 -12.34 7.06 -11.09
CA TYR A 220 -11.25 8.05 -10.92
C TYR A 220 -9.85 7.52 -11.22
N LEU A 221 -9.59 6.22 -11.07
CA LEU A 221 -8.26 5.62 -11.32
C LEU A 221 -8.22 4.77 -12.60
N LEU A 222 -9.33 4.71 -13.34
CA LEU A 222 -9.40 4.11 -14.67
C LEU A 222 -10.03 5.07 -15.69
N ASP A 223 -11.26 5.55 -15.44
CA ASP A 223 -12.00 6.40 -16.40
C ASP A 223 -11.49 7.85 -16.44
N GLY A 224 -10.77 8.31 -15.41
CA GLY A 224 -10.23 9.67 -15.33
C GLY A 224 -11.29 10.76 -15.11
N GLU A 225 -12.42 10.43 -14.47
CA GLU A 225 -13.44 11.44 -14.13
C GLU A 225 -12.91 12.47 -13.11
N SER A 226 -13.49 13.67 -13.10
CA SER A 226 -13.09 14.72 -12.15
C SER A 226 -13.50 14.37 -10.71
N ILE A 227 -12.54 14.47 -9.78
CA ILE A 227 -12.78 14.34 -8.34
C ILE A 227 -13.30 15.63 -7.70
N LYS A 228 -13.31 16.76 -8.43
CA LYS A 228 -13.66 18.08 -7.89
C LYS A 228 -15.18 18.18 -7.74
N VAL A 229 -15.61 18.55 -6.54
CA VAL A 229 -17.04 18.64 -6.17
C VAL A 229 -17.40 19.96 -5.48
N HIS A 230 -16.47 20.91 -5.42
CA HIS A 230 -16.66 22.21 -4.78
C HIS A 230 -16.84 23.31 -5.81
N ASP A 231 -17.88 24.12 -5.64
CA ASP A 231 -17.98 25.43 -6.25
C ASP A 231 -17.09 26.43 -5.48
N LEU A 232 -16.31 27.23 -6.23
CA LEU A 232 -15.48 28.28 -5.64
C LEU A 232 -16.29 29.54 -5.29
N GLU A 233 -17.45 29.69 -5.92
CA GLU A 233 -18.42 30.74 -5.59
C GLU A 233 -19.37 30.29 -4.48
N SER A 234 -19.80 31.24 -3.66
CA SER A 234 -20.68 30.93 -2.53
C SER A 234 -22.12 30.73 -2.99
N ARG A 235 -22.75 29.62 -2.57
CA ARG A 235 -24.17 29.31 -2.77
C ARG A 235 -24.58 29.25 -4.25
N VAL A 236 -23.72 28.67 -5.09
CA VAL A 236 -24.08 28.36 -6.49
C VAL A 236 -25.30 27.43 -6.49
N ALA A 237 -26.30 27.79 -7.29
CA ALA A 237 -27.46 26.95 -7.51
C ALA A 237 -27.12 25.88 -8.54
N GLY A 238 -27.54 24.63 -8.29
CA GLY A 238 -27.35 23.53 -9.22
C GLY A 238 -28.39 22.45 -9.03
N VAL A 239 -28.63 21.67 -10.09
CA VAL A 239 -29.51 20.50 -10.06
C VAL A 239 -28.64 19.27 -10.38
N PRO A 240 -28.63 18.23 -9.53
CA PRO A 240 -27.88 17.01 -9.80
C PRO A 240 -28.24 16.41 -11.16
N GLY A 241 -27.23 16.15 -11.99
CA GLY A 241 -27.40 15.56 -13.33
C GLY A 241 -27.69 16.56 -14.45
N THR A 242 -27.64 17.87 -14.20
CA THR A 242 -27.71 18.93 -15.23
C THR A 242 -26.45 19.77 -15.23
N ASP A 243 -26.02 20.25 -16.40
CA ASP A 243 -24.92 21.22 -16.57
C ASP A 243 -23.63 20.86 -15.81
N ASP A 244 -23.29 19.56 -15.80
CA ASP A 244 -22.12 18.99 -15.10
C ASP A 244 -22.04 19.32 -13.59
N TYR A 245 -23.17 19.67 -12.96
CA TYR A 245 -23.22 19.97 -11.54
C TYR A 245 -22.85 18.73 -10.69
N PRO A 246 -21.78 18.79 -9.88
CA PRO A 246 -21.39 17.69 -9.00
C PRO A 246 -22.37 17.62 -7.83
N GLY A 247 -23.36 16.75 -7.96
CA GLY A 247 -24.32 16.46 -6.89
C GLY A 247 -23.66 15.80 -5.68
N ILE A 248 -24.46 15.62 -4.63
CA ILE A 248 -24.01 14.96 -3.40
C ILE A 248 -23.47 13.54 -3.65
N GLN A 249 -23.98 12.86 -4.67
CA GLN A 249 -23.52 11.52 -5.00
C GLN A 249 -22.09 11.52 -5.56
N GLN A 250 -21.69 12.55 -6.33
CA GLN A 250 -20.29 12.75 -6.72
C GLN A 250 -19.43 13.06 -5.50
N ALA A 251 -19.93 13.88 -4.56
CA ALA A 251 -19.22 14.14 -3.31
C ALA A 251 -19.00 12.86 -2.47
N GLU A 252 -20.01 11.99 -2.37
CA GLU A 252 -19.89 10.68 -1.71
C GLU A 252 -18.88 9.77 -2.41
N ARG A 253 -18.85 9.78 -3.76
CA ARG A 253 -17.86 9.00 -4.51
C ARG A 253 -16.44 9.53 -4.33
N THR A 254 -16.23 10.85 -4.41
CA THR A 254 -14.94 11.48 -4.09
C THR A 254 -14.53 11.10 -2.66
N TYR A 255 -15.46 11.13 -1.70
CA TYR A 255 -15.15 10.73 -0.33
C TYR A 255 -14.75 9.25 -0.22
N SER A 256 -15.37 8.36 -1.01
CA SER A 256 -14.97 6.95 -1.10
C SER A 256 -13.52 6.80 -1.56
N LEU A 257 -13.11 7.51 -2.61
CA LEU A 257 -11.72 7.54 -3.08
C LEU A 257 -10.78 8.08 -1.99
N MET A 258 -11.11 9.19 -1.35
CA MET A 258 -10.26 9.78 -0.30
C MET A 258 -10.09 8.85 0.91
N ASN A 259 -11.13 8.08 1.24
CA ASN A 259 -11.03 7.03 2.27
C ASN A 259 -10.13 5.88 1.80
N TYR A 260 -10.23 5.47 0.54
CA TYR A 260 -9.30 4.49 -0.05
C TYR A 260 -7.85 4.96 0.01
N VAL A 261 -7.56 6.20 -0.39
CA VAL A 261 -6.20 6.79 -0.34
C VAL A 261 -5.68 6.79 1.10
N SER A 262 -6.46 7.30 2.05
CA SER A 262 -6.07 7.36 3.47
C SER A 262 -5.69 5.98 4.03
N ASN A 263 -6.54 4.97 3.80
CA ASN A 263 -6.30 3.59 4.27
C ASN A 263 -5.18 2.87 3.49
N SER A 264 -4.90 3.29 2.25
CA SER A 264 -3.82 2.74 1.45
C SER A 264 -2.44 3.17 1.96
N LEU A 265 -2.37 4.40 2.48
CA LEU A 265 -1.14 5.02 2.98
C LEU A 265 -0.98 4.91 4.51
N GLY A 266 -2.01 4.46 5.23
CA GLY A 266 -1.98 4.39 6.69
C GLY A 266 -2.08 5.76 7.37
N VAL A 267 -2.67 6.75 6.71
CA VAL A 267 -2.77 8.13 7.18
C VAL A 267 -4.24 8.56 7.30
N ASN A 268 -4.48 9.81 7.69
CA ASN A 268 -5.82 10.40 7.74
C ASN A 268 -5.95 11.59 6.77
N CYS A 269 -7.15 12.17 6.69
CA CYS A 269 -7.45 13.26 5.74
C CYS A 269 -6.56 14.50 5.95
N VAL A 270 -6.16 14.77 7.19
CA VAL A 270 -5.35 15.95 7.53
C VAL A 270 -3.85 15.75 7.31
N PHE A 271 -3.47 14.61 6.74
CA PHE A 271 -2.16 14.41 6.14
C PHE A 271 -1.99 15.25 4.86
N CYS A 272 -3.03 15.36 4.05
CA CYS A 272 -3.03 16.14 2.80
C CYS A 272 -3.78 17.48 2.92
N HIS A 273 -4.85 17.54 3.72
CA HIS A 273 -5.78 18.68 3.71
C HIS A 273 -5.87 19.42 5.04
N ASN A 274 -6.32 20.67 4.98
CA ASN A 274 -7.06 21.27 6.09
C ASN A 274 -8.55 21.00 5.89
N SER A 275 -9.14 20.19 6.77
CA SER A 275 -10.53 19.71 6.63
C SER A 275 -11.59 20.82 6.67
N ARG A 276 -11.23 22.05 7.09
CA ARG A 276 -12.14 23.21 6.97
C ARG A 276 -12.35 23.67 5.52
N ALA A 277 -11.45 23.32 4.61
CA ALA A 277 -11.49 23.69 3.20
C ALA A 277 -10.65 22.71 2.35
N PHE A 278 -11.23 21.54 2.01
CA PHE A 278 -10.53 20.50 1.24
C PHE A 278 -10.04 20.95 -0.15
N TYR A 279 -10.73 21.91 -0.78
CA TYR A 279 -10.42 22.44 -2.11
C TYR A 279 -9.34 23.52 -2.13
N ASP A 280 -8.97 24.09 -0.98
CA ASP A 280 -8.15 25.29 -0.94
C ASP A 280 -6.67 24.95 -0.98
N GLY A 281 -6.07 25.10 -2.17
CA GLY A 281 -4.64 24.87 -2.39
C GLY A 281 -3.70 25.74 -1.55
N ALA A 282 -4.18 26.83 -0.93
CA ALA A 282 -3.38 27.61 0.02
C ALA A 282 -3.32 26.99 1.44
N GLN A 283 -4.10 25.92 1.69
CA GLN A 283 -4.27 25.31 3.00
C GLN A 283 -4.04 23.79 3.03
N VAL A 284 -3.53 23.23 1.94
CA VAL A 284 -3.10 21.83 1.86
C VAL A 284 -1.64 21.67 2.30
N THR A 285 -1.22 20.44 2.51
CA THR A 285 0.19 20.09 2.73
C THR A 285 0.86 19.75 1.38
N PRO A 286 2.21 19.70 1.29
CA PRO A 286 2.89 19.30 0.06
C PRO A 286 2.46 17.92 -0.47
N GLN A 287 2.04 17.01 0.42
CA GLN A 287 1.62 15.66 0.07
C GLN A 287 0.36 15.64 -0.81
N TRP A 288 -0.47 16.69 -0.77
CA TRP A 288 -1.59 16.85 -1.69
C TRP A 288 -1.12 16.95 -3.15
N GLY A 289 -0.01 17.65 -3.42
CA GLY A 289 0.57 17.71 -4.76
C GLY A 289 1.15 16.38 -5.21
N THR A 290 1.84 15.66 -4.32
CA THR A 290 2.36 14.32 -4.60
C THR A 290 1.24 13.31 -4.89
N GLU A 291 0.10 13.41 -4.20
CA GLU A 291 -1.06 12.54 -4.45
C GLU A 291 -1.74 12.83 -5.79
N ILE A 292 -1.83 14.10 -6.22
CA ILE A 292 -2.35 14.42 -7.56
C ILE A 292 -1.50 13.73 -8.62
N LEU A 293 -0.18 13.80 -8.52
CA LEU A 293 0.71 13.07 -9.43
C LEU A 293 0.51 11.55 -9.31
N GLY A 294 0.26 11.04 -8.10
CA GLY A 294 -0.04 9.62 -7.88
C GLY A 294 -1.32 9.15 -8.58
N ILE A 295 -2.37 9.96 -8.60
CA ILE A 295 -3.63 9.66 -9.30
C ILE A 295 -3.39 9.57 -10.81
N GLU A 296 -2.71 10.56 -11.39
CA GLU A 296 -2.38 10.58 -12.82
C GLU A 296 -1.45 9.41 -13.19
N MET A 297 -0.47 9.10 -12.35
CA MET A 297 0.42 7.94 -12.51
C MET A 297 -0.36 6.64 -12.54
N VAL A 298 -1.32 6.45 -11.62
CA VAL A 298 -2.13 5.23 -11.57
C VAL A 298 -3.07 5.13 -12.77
N LEU A 299 -3.60 6.25 -13.27
CA LEU A 299 -4.39 6.30 -14.49
C LEU A 299 -3.59 5.81 -15.70
N GLU A 300 -2.35 6.30 -15.87
CA GLU A 300 -1.46 5.83 -16.92
C GLU A 300 -1.11 4.35 -16.72
N LEU A 301 -0.71 3.97 -15.49
CA LEU A 301 -0.36 2.60 -15.14
C LEU A 301 -1.47 1.62 -15.52
N ASN A 302 -2.72 1.94 -15.17
CA ASN A 302 -3.86 1.09 -15.48
C ASN A 302 -4.17 1.04 -16.98
N ASN A 303 -4.27 2.20 -17.65
CA ASN A 303 -4.73 2.27 -19.03
C ASN A 303 -3.66 1.87 -20.05
N THR A 304 -2.40 2.19 -19.80
CA THR A 304 -1.27 1.93 -20.71
C THR A 304 -0.70 0.53 -20.53
N TYR A 305 -0.62 0.04 -19.28
CA TYR A 305 0.13 -1.19 -18.99
C TYR A 305 -0.74 -2.36 -18.53
N LEU A 306 -1.73 -2.15 -17.65
CA LEU A 306 -2.43 -3.28 -17.02
C LEU A 306 -3.68 -3.74 -17.78
N VAL A 307 -4.55 -2.81 -18.19
CA VAL A 307 -5.76 -3.15 -18.97
C VAL A 307 -5.43 -3.90 -20.27
N PRO A 308 -4.41 -3.50 -21.06
CA PRO A 308 -4.05 -4.21 -22.28
C PRO A 308 -3.57 -5.67 -22.09
N LEU A 309 -3.25 -6.09 -20.86
CA LEU A 309 -2.82 -7.46 -20.57
C LEU A 309 -3.95 -8.47 -20.65
N GLU A 310 -5.21 -8.05 -20.71
CA GLU A 310 -6.38 -8.95 -20.72
C GLU A 310 -6.23 -10.07 -21.76
N GLY A 311 -5.74 -9.75 -22.97
CA GLY A 311 -5.53 -10.72 -24.05
C GLY A 311 -4.34 -11.66 -23.87
N LEU A 312 -3.45 -11.38 -22.90
CA LEU A 312 -2.29 -12.21 -22.56
C LEU A 312 -2.55 -13.11 -21.35
N LEU A 313 -3.48 -12.72 -20.47
CA LEU A 313 -3.71 -13.38 -19.20
C LEU A 313 -4.62 -14.61 -19.36
N PRO A 314 -4.32 -15.73 -18.68
CA PRO A 314 -5.25 -16.85 -18.63
C PRO A 314 -6.48 -16.48 -17.79
N GLU A 315 -7.59 -17.17 -18.04
CA GLU A 315 -8.91 -16.89 -17.43
C GLU A 315 -8.86 -16.80 -15.89
N ASN A 316 -8.04 -17.62 -15.24
CA ASN A 316 -7.88 -17.63 -13.78
C ASN A 316 -7.11 -16.42 -13.21
N ARG A 317 -6.72 -15.45 -14.04
CA ARG A 317 -6.11 -14.17 -13.66
C ARG A 317 -7.03 -12.98 -13.91
N LEU A 318 -8.17 -13.20 -14.54
CA LEU A 318 -9.17 -12.19 -14.86
C LEU A 318 -10.18 -12.02 -13.72
N GLY A 319 -10.86 -10.88 -13.71
CA GLY A 319 -11.85 -10.54 -12.70
C GLY A 319 -13.06 -11.47 -12.74
N PRO A 320 -13.63 -11.87 -11.59
CA PRO A 320 -14.66 -12.91 -11.54
C PRO A 320 -16.02 -12.47 -12.10
N VAL A 321 -16.26 -11.16 -12.26
CA VAL A 321 -17.56 -10.61 -12.70
C VAL A 321 -17.52 -10.23 -14.18
N TYR A 322 -16.49 -9.52 -14.60
CA TYR A 322 -16.39 -8.95 -15.96
C TYR A 322 -15.27 -9.58 -16.81
N ALA A 323 -14.55 -10.56 -16.28
CA ALA A 323 -13.34 -11.11 -16.90
C ALA A 323 -12.32 -10.01 -17.27
N ASP A 324 -12.28 -8.91 -16.51
CA ASP A 324 -11.40 -7.78 -16.75
C ASP A 324 -9.98 -8.05 -16.22
N ALA A 325 -8.96 -7.51 -16.89
CA ALA A 325 -7.58 -7.58 -16.40
C ALA A 325 -7.43 -6.95 -15.00
N PRO A 326 -6.52 -7.47 -14.14
CA PRO A 326 -6.27 -6.88 -12.83
C PRO A 326 -5.69 -5.47 -12.96
N LYS A 327 -6.13 -4.56 -12.11
CA LYS A 327 -5.63 -3.17 -12.06
C LYS A 327 -4.92 -2.91 -10.73
N ALA A 328 -4.07 -1.89 -10.72
CA ALA A 328 -3.42 -1.41 -9.52
C ALA A 328 -4.07 -0.11 -9.03
N ALA A 329 -3.81 0.20 -7.77
CA ALA A 329 -4.16 1.45 -7.12
C ALA A 329 -3.18 1.69 -5.96
N CYS A 330 -3.41 2.74 -5.15
CA CYS A 330 -2.50 3.16 -4.09
C CYS A 330 -2.04 1.99 -3.17
N LYS A 331 -2.98 1.16 -2.70
CA LYS A 331 -2.69 0.02 -1.80
C LYS A 331 -1.86 -1.09 -2.43
N THR A 332 -1.83 -1.20 -3.76
CA THR A 332 -1.02 -2.20 -4.48
C THR A 332 0.47 -2.02 -4.17
N CYS A 333 0.94 -0.78 -4.04
CA CYS A 333 2.33 -0.45 -3.71
C CYS A 333 2.52 -0.12 -2.22
N HIS A 334 1.66 0.78 -1.69
CA HIS A 334 1.86 1.38 -0.37
C HIS A 334 1.64 0.41 0.79
N LYS A 335 0.73 -0.56 0.65
CA LYS A 335 0.46 -1.60 1.66
C LYS A 335 0.21 -1.06 3.08
N GLY A 336 -0.38 0.13 3.21
CA GLY A 336 -0.65 0.76 4.51
C GLY A 336 0.49 1.63 5.04
N TYR A 337 1.52 1.89 4.25
CA TYR A 337 2.62 2.80 4.60
C TYR A 337 2.59 4.07 3.74
N GLN A 338 2.98 5.19 4.33
CA GLN A 338 3.10 6.47 3.63
C GLN A 338 4.04 6.36 2.41
N GLN A 339 5.11 5.58 2.54
CA GLN A 339 6.01 5.23 1.44
C GLN A 339 6.12 3.70 1.37
N PRO A 340 6.03 3.08 0.18
CA PRO A 340 6.23 1.63 0.04
C PRO A 340 7.54 1.19 0.70
N LEU A 341 7.52 0.04 1.38
CA LEU A 341 8.70 -0.50 2.09
C LEU A 341 9.35 0.52 3.05
N GLN A 342 8.52 1.35 3.69
CA GLN A 342 8.93 2.44 4.59
C GLN A 342 9.95 3.41 3.96
N GLY A 343 9.89 3.58 2.63
CA GLY A 343 10.80 4.45 1.88
C GLY A 343 12.23 3.92 1.79
N THR A 344 12.41 2.60 1.82
CA THR A 344 13.68 1.94 1.48
C THR A 344 14.07 2.31 0.06
N ASN A 345 15.31 2.74 -0.20
CA ASN A 345 15.78 2.99 -1.57
C ASN A 345 15.89 1.65 -2.31
N VAL A 346 14.86 1.30 -3.06
CA VAL A 346 14.80 0.04 -3.79
C VAL A 346 15.43 0.15 -5.16
N ILE A 347 15.66 1.35 -5.68
CA ILE A 347 16.24 1.55 -7.01
C ILE A 347 17.76 1.70 -7.00
N GLY A 348 18.35 2.07 -5.86
CA GLY A 348 19.79 2.38 -5.76
C GLY A 348 20.74 1.29 -6.28
N ASP A 349 20.41 0.01 -6.08
CA ASP A 349 21.23 -1.14 -6.54
C ASP A 349 20.78 -1.71 -7.91
N TRP A 350 19.77 -1.09 -8.54
CA TRP A 350 19.12 -1.57 -9.76
C TRP A 350 18.96 -0.46 -10.80
N PRO A 351 20.06 0.18 -11.22
CA PRO A 351 20.01 1.29 -12.18
C PRO A 351 19.39 0.87 -13.53
N GLU A 352 19.39 -0.42 -13.86
CA GLU A 352 18.76 -0.97 -15.06
C GLU A 352 17.24 -0.77 -15.12
N LEU A 353 16.62 -0.52 -13.96
CA LEU A 353 15.20 -0.22 -13.83
C LEU A 353 14.92 1.28 -13.66
N ALA A 354 15.94 2.14 -13.62
CA ALA A 354 15.80 3.55 -13.25
C ALA A 354 15.51 4.48 -14.44
N THR A 355 15.74 4.02 -15.67
CA THR A 355 15.58 4.83 -16.89
C THR A 355 14.95 4.01 -18.02
N THR A 356 14.18 4.68 -18.88
CA THR A 356 13.64 4.15 -20.13
C THR A 356 14.56 4.40 -21.32
N SER A 357 15.53 5.31 -21.19
CA SER A 357 16.40 5.70 -22.29
C SER A 357 17.82 6.04 -21.84
N GLY A 358 18.80 5.38 -22.44
CA GLY A 358 20.21 5.60 -22.13
C GLY A 358 20.85 4.41 -21.43
N GLU A 359 22.15 4.53 -21.13
CA GLU A 359 22.86 3.52 -20.38
C GLU A 359 22.57 3.69 -18.88
N PRO A 360 22.28 2.60 -18.14
CA PRO A 360 22.10 2.66 -16.69
C PRO A 360 23.32 3.29 -16.01
N ASP A 361 23.09 4.17 -15.03
CA ASP A 361 24.16 4.79 -14.25
C ASP A 361 24.63 3.86 -13.12
N TYR A 362 25.84 3.32 -13.28
CA TYR A 362 26.47 2.42 -12.31
C TYR A 362 27.40 3.14 -11.32
N SER A 363 27.43 4.47 -11.29
CA SER A 363 28.40 5.26 -10.51
C SER A 363 28.03 5.49 -9.03
N ASN A 364 26.90 4.95 -8.57
CA ASN A 364 26.38 5.09 -7.21
C ASN A 364 27.18 4.34 -6.12
#